data_AF-A0A511YFU7-F1
#
_entry.id   AF-A0A511YFU7-F1
#
_cell.length_a   1.000
_cell.length_b   1.000
_cell.length_c   1.000
_cell.angle_alpha   90.00
_cell.angle_beta   90.00
_cell.angle_gamma   90.00
#
_symmetry.space_group_name_H-M   'P 1'
#
loop_
_entity.id
_entity.type
_entity.pdbx_description
1 polymer ?
#
loop_
_entity_poly.entity_id
_entity_poly.type
_entity_poly.pdbx_seq_one_letter_code
_entity_poly.pdbx_strand_id
1 'polypeptide(L)'
;MKTPNYQKIYQDLLKFKGLDKEITIPKLEKSIDIIRFNDLISKRQKEKRSEITQHAKSYDEESILMLLRYQKKNNLNNTQLANEFRLSRNSVSKWKKIYQYKI
;
A
#
# COMPACT_ATOMS: atom_id res chain seq x y z
N MET A 1 -27.33 -6.63 30.19
CA MET A 1 -26.69 -5.90 29.07
C MET A 1 -26.32 -6.91 27.99
N LYS A 2 -26.82 -6.78 26.76
CA LYS A 2 -26.42 -7.67 25.65
C LYS A 2 -24.98 -7.31 25.27
N THR A 3 -24.05 -8.20 25.57
CA THR A 3 -22.68 -8.08 25.09
C THR A 3 -22.70 -8.17 23.56
N PRO A 4 -22.17 -7.17 22.84
CA PRO A 4 -22.04 -7.25 21.39
C PRO A 4 -21.22 -8.49 21.02
N ASN A 5 -21.67 -9.24 20.01
CA ASN A 5 -20.89 -10.36 19.50
C ASN A 5 -19.75 -9.80 18.62
N TYR A 6 -18.64 -9.44 19.27
CA TYR A 6 -17.47 -8.88 18.60
C TYR A 6 -16.92 -9.78 17.50
N GLN A 7 -17.00 -11.11 17.65
CA GLN A 7 -16.54 -12.03 16.61
C GLN A 7 -17.33 -11.83 15.31
N LYS A 8 -18.65 -11.72 15.40
CA LYS A 8 -19.51 -11.52 14.21
C LYS A 8 -19.26 -10.15 13.56
N ILE A 9 -19.14 -9.10 14.39
CA ILE A 9 -18.85 -7.73 13.92
C ILE A 9 -17.51 -7.69 13.17
N TYR A 10 -16.47 -8.30 13.73
CA TYR A 10 -15.16 -8.35 13.09
C TYR A 10 -15.14 -9.24 11.85
N GLN A 11 -15.91 -10.31 11.82
CA GLN A 11 -16.04 -11.17 10.63
C GLN A 11 -16.63 -10.41 9.46
N ASP A 12 -17.70 -9.65 9.69
CA ASP A 12 -18.32 -8.81 8.66
C ASP A 12 -17.37 -7.68 8.22
N LEU A 13 -16.65 -7.08 9.17
CA LEU A 13 -15.65 -6.04 8.88
C LEU A 13 -14.46 -6.56 8.06
N LEU A 14 -13.99 -7.78 8.33
CA LEU A 14 -12.92 -8.44 7.57
C LEU A 14 -13.38 -8.78 6.16
N LYS A 15 -14.61 -9.30 5.99
CA LYS A 15 -15.20 -9.54 4.67
C LYS A 15 -15.32 -8.26 3.85
N PHE A 16 -15.84 -7.19 4.44
CA PHE A 16 -15.96 -5.88 3.76
C PHE A 16 -14.61 -5.35 3.28
N LYS A 17 -13.54 -5.62 4.03
CA LYS A 17 -12.17 -5.20 3.70
C LYS A 17 -11.41 -6.20 2.80
N GLY A 18 -12.01 -7.35 2.52
CA GLY A 18 -11.38 -8.46 1.80
C GLY A 18 -10.14 -9.01 2.49
N LEU A 19 -10.11 -9.00 3.83
CA LEU A 19 -9.04 -9.54 4.68
C LEU A 19 -9.48 -10.84 5.39
N ASP A 20 -10.66 -11.35 5.03
CA ASP A 20 -11.30 -12.54 5.59
C ASP A 20 -10.47 -13.83 5.41
N LYS A 21 -9.66 -13.90 4.35
CA LYS A 21 -8.73 -15.02 4.09
C LYS A 21 -7.37 -14.87 4.76
N GLU A 22 -7.04 -13.68 5.25
CA GLU A 22 -5.69 -13.35 5.77
C GLU A 22 -5.64 -13.27 7.29
N ILE A 23 -6.79 -13.06 7.95
CA ILE A 23 -6.86 -12.80 9.38
C ILE A 23 -7.88 -13.74 10.03
N THR A 24 -7.40 -14.62 10.91
CA THR A 24 -8.25 -15.41 11.80
C THR A 24 -8.65 -14.58 13.01
N ILE A 25 -9.94 -14.59 13.36
CA ILE A 25 -10.47 -13.85 14.51
C ILE A 25 -10.18 -14.65 15.79
N PRO A 26 -9.38 -14.12 16.74
CA PRO A 26 -9.16 -14.77 18.02
C PRO A 26 -10.40 -14.66 18.92
N LYS A 27 -10.37 -15.32 20.07
CA LYS A 27 -11.41 -15.15 21.11
C LYS A 27 -11.25 -13.77 21.75
N LEU A 28 -12.14 -12.85 21.41
CA LEU A 28 -12.11 -11.45 21.87
C LEU A 28 -12.93 -11.33 23.16
N GLU A 29 -12.34 -11.75 24.29
CA GLU A 29 -13.01 -11.73 25.60
C GLU A 29 -12.62 -10.52 26.45
N LYS A 30 -11.43 -9.94 26.24
CA LYS A 30 -10.95 -8.77 26.98
C LYS A 30 -10.87 -7.54 26.07
N SER A 31 -11.07 -6.37 26.65
CA SER A 31 -10.94 -5.07 25.97
C SER A 31 -9.55 -4.88 25.33
N ILE A 32 -8.49 -5.40 25.96
CA ILE A 32 -7.13 -5.34 25.41
C ILE A 32 -6.95 -6.18 24.14
N ASP A 33 -7.67 -7.30 24.02
CA ASP A 33 -7.62 -8.17 22.85
C ASP A 33 -8.33 -7.50 21.66
N ILE A 34 -9.42 -6.79 21.94
CA ILE A 34 -10.15 -5.97 20.95
C ILE A 34 -9.25 -4.87 20.39
N ILE A 35 -8.52 -4.15 21.26
CA ILE A 35 -7.60 -3.08 20.85
C ILE A 35 -6.48 -3.64 19.97
N ARG A 36 -5.81 -4.71 20.41
CA ARG A 36 -4.73 -5.36 19.65
C ARG A 36 -5.20 -5.86 18.29
N PHE A 37 -6.42 -6.42 18.24
CA PHE A 37 -6.98 -6.92 17.00
C PHE A 37 -7.33 -5.78 16.02
N ASN A 38 -7.86 -4.66 16.53
CA ASN A 38 -8.11 -3.48 15.71
C ASN A 38 -6.82 -2.88 15.10
N ASP A 39 -5.73 -2.86 15.87
CA ASP A 39 -4.42 -2.41 15.38
C ASP A 39 -3.87 -3.34 14.30
N LEU A 40 -4.02 -4.66 14.47
CA LEU A 40 -3.64 -5.65 13.48
C LEU A 40 -4.38 -5.45 12.16
N ILE A 41 -5.72 -5.29 12.20
CA ILE A 41 -6.54 -5.02 11.02
C ILE A 41 -6.11 -3.72 10.33
N SER A 42 -5.79 -2.69 11.10
CA SER A 42 -5.36 -1.39 10.57
C SER A 42 -3.99 -1.48 9.88
N LYS A 43 -3.05 -2.23 10.48
CA LYS A 43 -1.73 -2.48 9.88
C LYS A 43 -1.84 -3.26 8.57
N ARG A 44 -2.62 -4.35 8.55
CA ARG A 44 -2.87 -5.16 7.34
C ARG A 44 -3.52 -4.37 6.21
N GLN A 45 -4.48 -3.51 6.53
CA GLN A 45 -5.07 -2.60 5.52
C GLN A 45 -4.04 -1.62 4.92
N LYS A 46 -3.07 -1.17 5.70
CA LYS A 46 -2.01 -0.27 5.22
C LYS A 46 -1.04 -1.02 4.31
N GLU A 47 -0.67 -2.25 4.68
CA GLU A 47 0.15 -3.15 3.86
C GLU A 47 -0.53 -3.44 2.51
N LYS A 48 -1.79 -3.90 2.53
CA LYS A 48 -2.56 -4.17 1.31
C LYS A 48 -2.75 -2.94 0.42
N ARG A 49 -3.02 -1.77 1.02
CA ARG A 49 -3.06 -0.50 0.26
C ARG A 49 -1.71 -0.17 -0.35
N SER A 50 -0.61 -0.37 0.38
CA SER A 50 0.73 -0.10 -0.16
C SER A 50 1.05 -1.00 -1.35
N GLU A 51 0.70 -2.28 -1.29
CA GLU A 51 0.87 -3.26 -2.37
C GLU A 51 0.02 -2.89 -3.59
N ILE A 52 -1.27 -2.61 -3.39
CA ILE A 52 -2.16 -2.14 -4.47
C ILE A 52 -1.64 -0.84 -5.08
N THR A 53 -1.21 0.15 -4.28
CA THR A 53 -0.64 1.41 -4.81
C THR A 53 0.71 1.24 -5.51
N GLN A 54 1.45 0.16 -5.26
CA GLN A 54 2.65 -0.16 -6.02
C GLN A 54 2.31 -0.79 -7.38
N HIS A 55 1.23 -1.58 -7.44
CA HIS A 55 0.79 -2.26 -8.67
C HIS A 55 -0.17 -1.43 -9.56
N ALA A 56 -0.94 -0.51 -8.99
CA ALA A 56 -2.05 0.18 -9.66
C ALA A 56 -1.76 1.61 -10.11
N LYS A 57 -0.49 2.03 -10.20
CA LYS A 57 -0.17 3.33 -10.81
C LYS A 57 0.01 3.17 -12.31
N SER A 58 -1.09 3.31 -13.05
CA SER A 58 -1.04 3.58 -14.49
C SER A 58 -0.52 5.00 -14.68
N TYR A 59 0.80 5.17 -14.68
CA TYR A 59 1.40 6.46 -15.02
C TYR A 59 1.25 6.70 -16.52
N ASP A 60 0.62 7.81 -16.88
CA ASP A 60 0.64 8.31 -18.24
C ASP A 60 2.06 8.74 -18.64
N GLU A 61 2.30 8.83 -19.94
CA GLU A 61 3.61 9.16 -20.48
C GLU A 61 4.13 10.53 -19.98
N GLU A 62 3.27 11.55 -19.92
CA GLU A 62 3.67 12.90 -19.48
C GLU A 62 4.15 12.89 -18.02
N SER A 63 3.43 12.18 -17.14
CA SER A 63 3.84 11.95 -15.76
C SER A 63 5.20 11.27 -15.65
N ILE A 64 5.46 10.24 -16.47
CA ILE A 64 6.75 9.54 -16.48
C ILE A 64 7.87 10.49 -16.92
N LEU A 65 7.67 11.25 -18.00
CA LEU A 65 8.65 12.20 -18.51
C LEU A 65 8.93 13.32 -17.48
N MET A 66 7.90 13.83 -16.81
CA MET A 66 8.05 14.82 -15.75
C MET A 66 8.91 14.30 -14.60
N LEU A 67 8.68 13.06 -14.15
CA LEU A 67 9.46 12.42 -13.09
C LEU A 67 10.93 12.22 -13.50
N LEU A 68 11.18 11.77 -14.74
CA LEU A 68 12.54 11.59 -15.23
C LEU A 68 13.29 12.92 -15.42
N ARG A 69 12.60 13.98 -15.86
CA ARG A 69 13.16 15.35 -15.92
C ARG A 69 13.48 15.87 -14.52
N TYR A 70 12.59 15.65 -13.56
CA TYR A 70 12.82 15.99 -12.16
C TYR A 70 14.05 15.26 -11.59
N GLN A 71 14.21 13.98 -11.92
CA GLN A 71 15.39 13.20 -11.54
C GLN A 71 16.68 13.84 -12.03
N LYS A 72 16.74 14.23 -13.32
CA LYS A 72 17.90 14.87 -13.96
C LYS A 72 18.16 16.26 -13.39
N LYS A 73 17.12 17.06 -13.17
CA LYS A 73 17.22 18.41 -12.59
C LYS A 73 17.80 18.41 -11.17
N ASN A 74 17.46 17.41 -10.37
CA ASN A 74 17.89 17.32 -8.97
C ASN A 74 19.06 16.35 -8.75
N ASN A 75 19.68 15.82 -9.82
CA ASN A 75 20.78 14.85 -9.76
C ASN A 75 20.48 13.62 -8.87
N LEU A 76 19.24 13.13 -8.90
CA LEU A 76 18.81 11.99 -8.09
C LEU A 76 19.17 10.66 -8.76
N ASN A 77 19.62 9.69 -7.96
CA ASN A 77 19.74 8.31 -8.44
C ASN A 77 18.36 7.62 -8.47
N ASN A 78 18.30 6.46 -9.14
CA ASN A 78 17.03 5.74 -9.31
C ASN A 78 16.39 5.33 -7.98
N THR A 79 17.19 5.04 -6.95
CA THR A 79 16.71 4.66 -5.61
C THR A 79 16.13 5.87 -4.88
N GLN A 80 16.78 7.03 -4.97
CA GLN A 80 16.30 8.27 -4.36
C GLN A 80 14.98 8.71 -4.98
N LEU A 81 14.89 8.78 -6.32
CA LEU A 81 13.63 9.08 -7.00
C LEU A 81 12.54 8.07 -6.65
N ALA A 82 12.89 6.78 -6.61
CA ALA A 82 11.95 5.74 -6.26
C ALA A 82 11.40 5.88 -4.83
N ASN A 83 12.25 6.27 -3.88
CA ASN A 83 11.84 6.50 -2.50
C ASN A 83 10.95 7.74 -2.36
N GLU A 84 11.27 8.85 -3.04
CA GLU A 84 10.47 10.07 -2.99
C GLU A 84 9.04 9.84 -3.52
N PHE A 85 8.91 9.13 -4.64
CA PHE A 85 7.62 8.94 -5.32
C PHE A 85 6.95 7.59 -5.02
N ARG A 86 7.50 6.81 -4.07
CA ARG A 86 7.03 5.45 -3.70
C ARG A 86 6.85 4.58 -4.95
N LEU A 87 7.92 4.47 -5.72
CA LEU A 87 8.05 3.66 -6.92
C LEU A 87 9.02 2.51 -6.66
N SER A 88 9.03 1.52 -7.55
CA SER A 88 10.14 0.57 -7.57
C SER A 88 11.32 1.17 -8.35
N ARG A 89 12.55 0.98 -7.86
CA ARG A 89 13.78 1.33 -8.62
C ARG A 89 13.80 0.68 -10.01
N ASN A 90 13.16 -0.48 -10.14
CA ASN A 90 13.06 -1.23 -11.40
C ASN A 90 12.11 -0.54 -12.38
N SER A 91 11.02 0.05 -11.89
CA SER A 91 10.09 0.87 -12.70
C SER A 91 10.82 2.09 -13.26
N VAL A 92 11.58 2.81 -12.43
CA VAL A 92 12.39 3.97 -12.87
C VAL A 92 13.44 3.54 -13.91
N SER A 93 14.12 2.42 -13.67
CA SER A 93 15.08 1.86 -14.64
C SER A 93 14.44 1.51 -15.98
N LYS A 94 13.25 0.88 -15.95
CA LYS A 94 12.47 0.52 -17.14
C LYS A 94 12.04 1.77 -17.91
N TRP A 95 11.54 2.79 -17.21
CA TRP A 95 11.14 4.06 -17.82
C TRP A 95 12.31 4.80 -18.45
N LYS A 96 13.47 4.86 -17.80
CA LYS A 96 14.66 5.45 -18.41
C LYS A 96 15.01 4.77 -19.73
N LYS A 97 14.96 3.44 -19.81
CA LYS A 97 15.20 2.71 -21.06
C LYS A 97 14.18 3.03 -22.15
N ILE A 98 12.89 3.07 -21.79
CA ILE A 98 11.79 3.30 -22.74
C ILE A 98 11.75 4.76 -23.22
N TYR A 99 12.06 5.72 -22.35
CA TYR A 99 11.86 7.14 -22.62
C TYR A 99 13.17 7.92 -22.78
N GLN A 100 14.34 7.28 -22.80
CA GLN A 100 15.66 7.95 -22.91
C GLN A 100 15.77 8.96 -24.05
N TYR A 101 15.07 8.75 -25.16
CA TYR A 101 15.09 9.62 -26.33
C TYR A 101 14.16 10.84 -26.20
N LYS A 102 13.37 10.94 -25.12
CA LYS A 102 12.40 12.02 -24.85
C LYS A 102 12.80 12.94 -23.67
N ILE A 103 13.98 12.73 -23.07
CA ILE A 103 14.50 13.41 -21.86
C ILE A 103 15.90 14.01 -22.02
#